data_AF-K0MDD6-F1
#
_entry.id   AF-K0MDD6-F1
#
_cell.length_a   1.000
_cell.length_b   1.000
_cell.length_c   1.000
_cell.angle_alpha   90.00
_cell.angle_beta   90.00
_cell.angle_gamma   90.00
#
_symmetry.space_group_name_H-M   'P 1'
#
loop_
_entity.id
_entity.type
_entity.pdbx_description
1 polymer ?
#
loop_
_entity_poly.entity_id
_entity_poly.type
_entity_poly.pdbx_seq_one_letter_code
_entity_poly.pdbx_strand_id
1 'polypeptide(L)'
;MRTDRELLELASLRSLLSYNPESGEFRWLKTNSNASVAGSVAGRSINSDGYKQIVIAGRFYKAHRLAWFYVHGEWPNQIDHINGIRTDNRLSNLRNVSAQHNTHNQRNPHKNNRSGFLGVVARPNGRYQAEIRVNGRKKFIGTFSTPEEASLAYVSAKREMHSGATL
;
A
#
# COMPACT_ATOMS: atom_id res chain seq x y z
N MET A 1 -2.28 13.49 -16.02
CA MET A 1 -1.88 12.08 -15.83
C MET A 1 -3.16 11.23 -15.87
N ARG A 2 -3.36 10.44 -16.92
CA ARG A 2 -4.51 9.53 -17.02
C ARG A 2 -4.35 8.42 -15.99
N THR A 3 -5.27 8.33 -15.02
CA THR A 3 -5.28 7.32 -13.96
C THR A 3 -5.51 5.92 -14.54
N ASP A 4 -5.11 4.87 -13.82
CA ASP A 4 -5.35 3.43 -14.14
C ASP A 4 -6.78 3.13 -14.65
N ARG A 5 -7.74 3.97 -14.26
CA ARG A 5 -9.17 3.92 -14.56
C ARG A 5 -9.55 4.09 -16.04
N GLU A 6 -8.71 4.65 -16.89
CA GLU A 6 -9.12 5.09 -18.25
C GLU A 6 -8.72 4.16 -19.42
N LEU A 7 -7.98 3.06 -19.22
CA LEU A 7 -7.44 2.30 -20.37
C LEU A 7 -7.46 0.77 -20.27
N LEU A 8 -7.70 0.17 -19.10
CA LEU A 8 -7.79 -1.29 -18.97
C LEU A 8 -9.20 -1.71 -18.54
N GLU A 9 -9.96 -2.18 -19.52
CA GLU A 9 -11.25 -2.81 -19.28
C GLU A 9 -11.10 -4.18 -18.61
N LEU A 10 -12.05 -4.52 -17.73
CA LEU A 10 -12.04 -5.81 -17.02
C LEU A 10 -12.05 -7.00 -18.00
N ALA A 11 -12.84 -6.89 -19.06
CA ALA A 11 -12.92 -7.91 -20.10
C ALA A 11 -11.56 -8.12 -20.79
N SER A 12 -10.87 -7.04 -21.14
CA SER A 12 -9.52 -7.09 -21.71
C SER A 12 -8.53 -7.76 -20.76
N LEU A 13 -8.55 -7.39 -19.47
CA LEU A 13 -7.70 -8.01 -18.46
C LEU A 13 -7.95 -9.53 -18.37
N ARG A 14 -9.21 -9.95 -18.25
CA ARG A 14 -9.61 -11.37 -18.17
C ARG A 14 -9.31 -12.15 -19.45
N SER A 15 -9.25 -11.48 -20.60
CA SER A 15 -8.85 -12.12 -21.87
C SER A 15 -7.34 -12.37 -21.98
N LEU A 16 -6.54 -11.62 -21.21
CA LEU A 16 -5.08 -11.64 -21.26
C LEU A 16 -4.46 -12.47 -20.13
N LEU A 17 -5.07 -12.43 -18.94
CA LEU A 17 -4.54 -13.02 -17.73
C LEU A 17 -5.60 -13.86 -17.01
N SER A 18 -5.16 -14.96 -16.42
CA SER A 18 -5.89 -15.65 -15.35
C SER A 18 -5.30 -15.26 -14.00
N TYR A 19 -6.15 -15.18 -12.99
CA TYR A 19 -5.76 -14.93 -11.60
C TYR A 19 -6.29 -16.05 -10.72
N ASN A 20 -5.44 -16.58 -9.85
CA ASN A 20 -5.85 -17.55 -8.84
C ASN A 20 -5.92 -16.84 -7.47
N PRO A 21 -7.12 -16.68 -6.87
CA PRO A 21 -7.31 -16.01 -5.57
C PRO A 21 -6.56 -16.67 -4.40
N GLU A 22 -6.37 -17.99 -4.43
CA GLU A 22 -5.76 -18.78 -3.36
C GLU A 22 -4.23 -18.72 -3.38
N SER A 23 -3.62 -18.59 -4.55
CA SER A 23 -2.16 -18.44 -4.69
C SER A 23 -1.71 -17.00 -4.85
N GLY A 24 -2.61 -16.11 -5.30
CA GLY A 24 -2.28 -14.73 -5.65
C GLY A 24 -1.49 -14.60 -6.96
N GLU A 25 -1.40 -15.68 -7.74
CA GLU A 25 -0.63 -15.70 -8.99
C GLU A 25 -1.46 -15.26 -10.19
N PHE A 26 -0.82 -14.48 -11.06
CA PHE A 26 -1.31 -14.20 -12.39
C PHE A 26 -0.59 -15.05 -13.43
N ARG A 27 -1.30 -15.53 -14.45
CA ARG A 27 -0.71 -16.26 -15.59
C ARG A 27 -1.22 -15.70 -16.91
N TRP A 28 -0.35 -15.64 -17.90
CA TRP A 28 -0.71 -15.22 -19.26
C TRP A 28 -1.59 -16.27 -19.93
N LEU A 29 -2.72 -15.86 -20.49
CA LEU A 29 -3.60 -16.72 -21.28
C LEU A 29 -3.18 -16.80 -22.75
N LYS A 30 -2.49 -15.77 -23.25
CA LYS A 30 -2.05 -15.67 -24.63
C LYS A 30 -0.59 -15.26 -24.70
N THR A 31 0.11 -15.75 -25.72
CA THR A 31 1.46 -15.30 -26.03
C THR A 31 1.40 -13.96 -26.76
N ASN A 32 1.89 -12.89 -26.12
CA ASN A 32 1.97 -11.56 -26.74
C ASN A 32 3.42 -11.14 -27.04
N SER A 33 4.39 -11.76 -26.37
CA SER A 33 5.82 -11.55 -26.57
C SER A 33 6.61 -12.66 -25.88
N ASN A 34 7.93 -12.69 -26.08
CA ASN A 34 8.83 -13.58 -25.34
C ASN A 34 8.77 -13.38 -23.80
N ALA A 35 8.35 -12.19 -23.35
CA ALA A 35 8.16 -11.88 -21.93
C ALA A 35 6.76 -12.22 -21.40
N SER A 36 5.82 -12.58 -22.28
CA SER A 36 4.40 -12.80 -21.96
C SER A 36 3.91 -14.03 -22.72
N VAL A 37 4.47 -15.19 -22.38
CA VAL A 37 4.17 -16.48 -23.01
C VAL A 37 2.97 -17.12 -22.34
N ALA A 38 2.04 -17.69 -23.11
CA ALA A 38 0.88 -18.39 -22.57
C ALA A 38 1.27 -19.45 -21.52
N GLY A 39 0.52 -19.50 -20.41
CA GLY A 39 0.76 -20.37 -19.26
C GLY A 39 1.82 -19.87 -18.26
N SER A 40 2.70 -18.95 -18.68
CA SER A 40 3.76 -18.44 -17.82
C SER A 40 3.24 -17.49 -16.74
N VAL A 41 3.90 -17.49 -15.57
CA VAL A 41 3.56 -16.59 -14.45
C VAL A 41 3.89 -15.15 -14.84
N ALA A 42 2.88 -14.28 -14.75
CA ALA A 42 3.00 -12.85 -14.96
C ALA A 42 3.54 -12.16 -13.70
N GLY A 43 4.21 -11.02 -13.90
CA GLY A 43 4.59 -10.15 -12.78
C GLY A 43 5.94 -10.48 -12.14
N ARG A 44 6.94 -10.83 -12.97
CA ARG A 44 8.30 -11.16 -12.52
C ARG A 44 9.07 -9.96 -11.96
N SER A 45 8.72 -8.73 -12.34
CA SER A 45 9.40 -7.54 -11.82
C SER A 45 8.83 -7.09 -10.48
N ILE A 46 9.73 -6.66 -9.60
CA ILE A 46 9.40 -6.04 -8.31
C ILE A 46 9.87 -4.59 -8.39
N ASN A 47 9.00 -3.64 -8.02
CA ASN A 47 9.36 -2.22 -8.02
C ASN A 47 10.22 -1.84 -6.80
N SER A 48 10.71 -0.60 -6.75
CA SER A 48 11.50 -0.07 -5.62
C SER A 48 10.77 -0.10 -4.26
N ASP A 49 9.44 -0.17 -4.27
CA ASP A 49 8.62 -0.27 -3.06
C ASP A 49 8.37 -1.72 -2.61
N GLY A 50 8.83 -2.72 -3.37
CA GLY A 50 8.67 -4.13 -3.07
C GLY A 50 7.38 -4.78 -3.61
N TYR A 51 6.62 -4.11 -4.48
CA TYR A 51 5.42 -4.68 -5.10
C TYR A 51 5.72 -5.37 -6.43
N LYS A 52 5.12 -6.55 -6.65
CA LYS A 52 5.10 -7.21 -7.96
C LYS A 52 4.36 -6.34 -8.98
N GLN A 53 4.90 -6.22 -10.19
CA GLN A 53 4.32 -5.44 -11.29
C GLN A 53 4.14 -6.27 -12.55
N ILE A 54 3.01 -6.09 -13.23
CA ILE A 54 2.70 -6.73 -14.51
C ILE A 54 2.63 -5.65 -15.59
N VAL A 55 3.29 -5.88 -16.72
CA VAL A 55 3.23 -4.96 -17.87
C VAL A 55 2.12 -5.42 -18.81
N ILE A 56 1.12 -4.57 -19.05
CA ILE A 56 0.03 -4.81 -19.99
C ILE A 56 -0.03 -3.63 -20.95
N ALA A 57 0.06 -3.90 -22.26
CA ALA A 57 0.06 -2.87 -23.31
C ALA A 57 1.07 -1.72 -23.04
N GLY A 58 2.30 -2.07 -22.62
CA GLY A 58 3.37 -1.10 -22.33
C GLY A 58 3.23 -0.34 -21.02
N ARG A 59 2.25 -0.65 -20.16
CA ARG A 59 2.03 0.01 -18.87
C ARG A 59 2.24 -0.93 -17.70
N PHE A 60 2.88 -0.44 -16.63
CA PHE A 60 3.09 -1.18 -15.40
C PHE A 60 1.88 -1.07 -14.48
N TYR A 61 1.33 -2.20 -14.07
CA TYR A 61 0.26 -2.31 -13.08
C TYR A 61 0.75 -3.07 -11.86
N LYS A 62 0.39 -2.63 -10.65
CA LYS A 62 0.70 -3.38 -9.41
C LYS A 62 -0.17 -4.63 -9.34
N ALA A 63 0.43 -5.79 -9.11
CA ALA A 63 -0.27 -7.08 -9.13
C ALA A 63 -1.43 -7.15 -8.12
N HIS A 64 -1.26 -6.61 -6.90
CA HIS A 64 -2.34 -6.58 -5.90
C HIS A 64 -3.54 -5.70 -6.33
N ARG A 65 -3.32 -4.62 -7.10
CA ARG A 65 -4.42 -3.78 -7.60
C ARG A 65 -5.17 -4.50 -8.72
N LEU A 66 -4.43 -5.17 -9.60
CA LEU A 66 -5.01 -6.04 -10.63
C LEU A 66 -5.81 -7.19 -9.99
N ALA A 67 -5.33 -7.79 -8.90
CA ALA A 67 -6.05 -8.87 -8.21
C ALA A 67 -7.42 -8.41 -7.72
N TRP A 68 -7.46 -7.24 -7.08
CA TRP A 68 -8.72 -6.63 -6.64
C TRP A 68 -9.65 -6.34 -7.80
N PHE A 69 -9.14 -5.65 -8.85
CA PHE A 69 -9.91 -5.30 -10.03
C PHE A 69 -10.43 -6.54 -10.77
N TYR A 70 -9.62 -7.60 -10.88
CA TYR A 70 -9.99 -8.85 -11.53
C TYR A 70 -11.19 -9.51 -10.89
N VAL A 71 -11.28 -9.50 -9.56
CA VAL A 71 -12.35 -10.16 -8.80
C VAL A 71 -13.58 -9.27 -8.67
N HIS A 72 -13.39 -8.00 -8.30
CA HIS A 72 -14.49 -7.10 -7.97
C HIS A 72 -15.00 -6.28 -9.15
N GLY A 73 -14.22 -6.20 -10.24
CA GLY A 73 -14.56 -5.38 -11.41
C GLY A 73 -14.40 -3.87 -11.21
N GLU A 74 -13.94 -3.44 -10.03
CA GLU A 74 -13.70 -2.04 -9.70
C GLU A 74 -12.27 -1.81 -9.24
N TRP A 75 -11.69 -0.67 -9.63
CA TRP A 75 -10.35 -0.31 -9.19
C TRP A 75 -10.36 0.09 -7.71
N PRO A 76 -9.49 -0.50 -6.88
CA PRO A 76 -9.39 -0.11 -5.48
C PRO A 76 -8.79 1.30 -5.35
N ASN A 77 -9.13 1.98 -4.25
CA ASN A 77 -8.45 3.22 -3.88
C ASN A 77 -6.99 2.89 -3.50
N GLN A 78 -6.84 2.07 -2.45
CA GLN A 78 -5.56 1.57 -1.99
C GLN A 78 -5.74 0.14 -1.46
N ILE A 79 -4.80 -0.73 -1.79
CA ILE A 79 -4.78 -2.10 -1.25
C ILE A 79 -3.68 -2.19 -0.22
N ASP A 80 -4.03 -2.73 0.93
CA ASP A 80 -3.09 -3.10 1.98
C ASP A 80 -3.01 -4.63 2.11
N HIS A 81 -1.82 -5.11 2.44
CA HIS A 81 -1.51 -6.53 2.65
C HIS A 81 -1.64 -6.84 4.13
N ILE A 82 -2.59 -7.71 4.51
CA ILE A 82 -2.90 -8.01 5.92
C ILE A 82 -1.65 -8.55 6.66
N ASN A 83 -0.87 -9.41 6.01
CA ASN A 83 0.38 -9.95 6.56
C ASN A 83 1.62 -9.04 6.38
N GLY A 84 1.47 -7.88 5.73
CA GLY A 84 2.58 -6.96 5.42
C GLY A 84 3.55 -7.43 4.33
N ILE A 85 3.32 -8.59 3.71
CA ILE A 85 4.16 -9.16 2.66
C ILE A 85 3.64 -8.70 1.29
N ARG A 86 4.33 -7.71 0.70
CA ARG A 86 3.93 -7.04 -0.55
C ARG A 86 3.88 -7.93 -1.79
N THR A 87 4.49 -9.10 -1.74
CA THR A 87 4.55 -10.07 -2.83
C THR A 87 3.48 -11.16 -2.73
N ASP A 88 2.77 -11.25 -1.59
CA ASP A 88 1.68 -12.19 -1.33
C ASP A 88 0.34 -11.55 -1.74
N ASN A 89 -0.03 -11.75 -3.00
CA ASN A 89 -1.22 -11.13 -3.58
C ASN A 89 -2.45 -12.05 -3.54
N ARG A 90 -2.52 -13.00 -2.60
CA ARG A 90 -3.72 -13.81 -2.36
C ARG A 90 -4.89 -12.91 -2.01
N LEU A 91 -6.07 -13.18 -2.56
CA LEU A 91 -7.23 -12.30 -2.36
C LEU A 91 -7.58 -12.16 -0.87
N SER A 92 -7.49 -13.25 -0.12
CA SER A 92 -7.71 -13.29 1.34
C SER A 92 -6.71 -12.45 2.15
N ASN A 93 -5.55 -12.11 1.57
CA ASN A 93 -4.53 -11.27 2.18
C ASN A 93 -4.64 -9.79 1.77
N LEU A 94 -5.57 -9.43 0.88
CA LEU A 94 -5.73 -8.06 0.38
C LEU A 94 -6.97 -7.40 0.99
N ARG A 95 -6.83 -6.14 1.40
CA ARG A 95 -7.96 -5.30 1.80
C ARG A 95 -7.97 -3.96 1.08
N ASN A 96 -9.12 -3.58 0.52
CA ASN A 96 -9.33 -2.23 0.01
C ASN A 96 -9.53 -1.28 1.18
N VAL A 97 -8.57 -0.40 1.38
CA VAL A 97 -8.57 0.59 2.44
C VAL A 97 -8.76 1.98 1.84
N SER A 98 -9.54 2.81 2.52
CA SER A 98 -9.48 4.25 2.27
C SER A 98 -8.04 4.74 2.52
N ALA A 99 -7.59 5.77 1.80
CA ALA A 99 -6.28 6.38 2.02
C ALA A 99 -6.05 6.81 3.49
N GLN A 100 -7.13 7.15 4.22
CA GLN A 100 -7.07 7.48 5.64
C GLN A 100 -6.68 6.27 6.50
N HIS A 101 -7.35 5.13 6.32
CA HIS A 101 -7.02 3.89 7.03
C HIS A 101 -5.59 3.38 6.77
N ASN A 102 -5.07 3.51 5.55
CA ASN A 102 -3.68 3.13 5.27
C ASN A 102 -2.67 3.99 6.04
N THR A 103 -2.92 5.30 6.12
CA THR A 103 -2.07 6.22 6.91
C THR A 103 -2.10 5.84 8.40
N HIS A 104 -3.26 5.43 8.93
CA HIS A 104 -3.39 4.98 10.31
C HIS A 104 -2.57 3.70 10.60
N ASN A 105 -2.49 2.78 9.63
CA ASN A 105 -1.77 1.51 9.75
C ASN A 105 -0.25 1.61 9.54
N GLN A 106 0.29 2.79 9.22
CA GLN A 106 1.73 2.98 9.14
C GLN A 106 2.37 2.67 10.49
N ARG A 107 3.30 1.70 10.51
CA ARG A 107 4.06 1.28 11.69
C ARG A 107 5.45 1.91 11.75
N ASN A 108 6.05 2.15 10.59
CA ASN A 108 7.42 2.66 10.49
C ASN A 108 7.44 4.15 10.10
N PRO A 109 8.34 4.96 10.70
CA PRO A 109 8.56 6.32 10.26
C PRO A 109 9.09 6.36 8.82
N HIS A 110 8.88 7.48 8.13
CA HIS A 110 9.48 7.69 6.81
C HIS A 110 11.02 7.75 6.91
N LYS A 111 11.72 7.30 5.86
CA LYS A 111 13.19 7.28 5.80
C LYS A 111 13.85 8.65 6.01
N ASN A 112 13.13 9.73 5.70
CA ASN A 112 13.58 11.11 5.89
C ASN A 112 13.20 11.68 7.27
N ASN A 113 12.59 10.89 8.15
CA ASN A 113 12.22 11.36 9.48
C ASN A 113 13.46 11.38 10.37
N ARG A 114 13.94 12.60 10.66
CA ARG A 114 15.13 12.86 11.48
C ARG A 114 14.95 12.49 12.96
N SER A 115 13.73 12.27 13.44
CA SER A 115 13.50 11.83 14.82
C SER A 115 13.72 10.32 15.00
N GLY A 116 13.59 9.52 13.93
CA GLY A 116 13.60 8.05 14.05
C GLY A 116 12.31 7.44 14.61
N PHE A 117 11.33 8.24 15.03
CA PHE A 117 10.07 7.76 15.62
C PHE A 117 8.85 8.16 14.78
N LEU A 118 7.89 7.25 14.66
CA LEU A 118 6.63 7.52 13.97
C LEU A 118 5.86 8.62 14.69
N GLY A 119 5.33 9.61 13.94
CA GLY A 119 4.54 10.69 14.51
C GLY A 119 5.34 11.77 15.26
N VAL A 120 6.67 11.66 15.27
CA VAL A 120 7.57 12.62 15.92
C VAL A 120 8.34 13.41 14.88
N VAL A 121 8.36 14.74 15.02
CA VAL A 121 9.10 15.67 14.18
C VAL A 121 10.17 16.36 15.01
N ALA A 122 11.44 16.20 14.61
CA ALA A 122 12.55 16.96 15.20
C ALA A 122 12.50 18.41 14.71
N ARG A 123 12.50 19.37 15.64
CA ARG A 123 12.47 20.81 15.36
C ARG A 123 13.88 21.41 15.39
N PRO A 124 14.14 22.53 14.69
CA PRO A 124 15.45 23.20 14.70
C PRO A 124 15.90 23.68 16.09
N ASN A 125 14.97 23.92 17.01
CA ASN A 125 15.26 24.33 18.39
C ASN A 125 15.64 23.16 19.32
N GLY A 126 15.91 21.98 18.77
CA GLY A 126 16.29 20.78 19.53
C GLY A 126 15.13 20.06 20.23
N ARG A 127 13.88 20.54 20.08
CA ARG A 127 12.70 19.89 20.66
C ARG A 127 12.04 18.91 19.71
N TYR A 128 11.24 18.01 20.27
CA TYR A 128 10.52 16.98 19.54
C TYR A 128 9.03 17.24 19.60
N GLN A 129 8.40 17.40 18.43
CA GLN A 129 6.96 17.60 18.33
C GLN A 129 6.28 16.27 18.03
N ALA A 130 5.29 15.90 18.85
CA ALA A 130 4.38 14.81 18.55
C ALA A 130 3.15 15.34 17.80
N GLU A 131 2.84 14.76 16.65
CA GLU A 131 1.64 15.08 15.87
C GLU A 131 0.97 13.83 15.32
N ILE A 132 -0.35 13.85 15.28
CA ILE A 132 -1.16 12.75 14.73
C ILE A 132 -2.09 13.28 13.65
N ARG A 133 -2.36 12.48 12.62
CA ARG A 133 -3.35 12.80 11.59
C ARG A 133 -4.62 12.02 11.87
N VAL A 134 -5.72 12.74 12.10
CA VAL A 134 -7.05 12.15 12.27
C VAL A 134 -7.97 12.80 11.25
N ASN A 135 -8.68 11.98 10.46
CA ASN A 135 -9.61 12.45 9.41
C ASN A 135 -8.97 13.44 8.43
N GLY A 136 -7.70 13.21 8.06
CA GLY A 136 -6.94 14.08 7.15
C GLY A 136 -6.43 15.40 7.75
N ARG A 137 -6.73 15.71 9.01
CA ARG A 137 -6.25 16.91 9.71
C ARG A 137 -5.11 16.56 10.67
N LYS A 138 -4.07 17.40 10.71
CA LYS A 138 -3.01 17.30 11.71
C LYS A 138 -3.51 17.82 13.05
N LYS A 139 -3.34 17.02 14.09
CA LYS A 139 -3.58 17.40 15.48
C LYS A 139 -2.24 17.41 16.21
N PHE A 140 -1.94 18.55 16.81
CA PHE A 140 -0.79 18.72 17.68
C PHE A 140 -1.06 18.03 19.02
N ILE A 141 -0.12 17.20 19.48
CA ILE A 141 -0.21 16.51 20.77
C ILE A 141 0.60 17.26 21.82
N GLY A 142 1.83 17.64 21.48
CA GLY A 142 2.73 18.32 22.39
C GLY A 142 4.14 18.50 21.85
N THR A 143 4.96 19.25 22.58
CA THR A 143 6.40 19.37 22.36
C THR A 143 7.17 18.85 23.58
N PHE A 144 8.12 17.95 23.33
CA PHE A 144 8.88 17.23 24.35
C PHE A 144 10.38 17.51 24.20
N SER A 145 11.12 17.18 25.25
CA SER A 145 12.57 17.38 25.30
C SER A 145 13.31 16.23 24.63
N THR A 146 12.72 15.03 24.64
CA THR A 146 13.30 13.82 24.05
C THR A 146 12.38 13.22 22.97
N PRO A 147 12.95 12.50 21.99
CA PRO A 147 12.15 11.84 20.96
C PRO A 147 11.32 10.68 21.53
N GLU A 148 11.78 10.01 22.59
CA GLU A 148 11.09 8.92 23.27
C GLU A 148 9.80 9.40 23.96
N GLU A 149 9.86 10.53 24.67
CA GLU A 149 8.68 11.15 25.30
C GLU A 149 7.63 11.54 24.24
N ALA A 150 8.08 12.16 23.14
CA ALA A 150 7.21 12.51 22.03
C ALA A 150 6.59 11.26 21.39
N SER A 151 7.35 10.17 21.28
CA SER A 151 6.85 8.90 20.74
C SER A 151 5.80 8.27 21.65
N LEU A 152 6.01 8.26 22.97
CA LEU A 152 5.04 7.76 23.94
C LEU A 152 3.72 8.54 23.90
N ALA A 153 3.80 9.88 23.80
CA ALA A 153 2.63 10.72 23.64
C ALA A 153 1.88 10.43 22.33
N TYR A 154 2.61 10.22 21.24
CA TYR A 154 2.04 9.79 19.95
C TYR A 154 1.34 8.43 20.03
N VAL A 155 1.98 7.43 20.65
CA VAL A 155 1.41 6.07 20.80
C VAL A 155 0.11 6.12 21.60
N SER A 156 0.07 6.90 22.69
CA SER A 156 -1.11 7.09 23.51
C SER A 156 -2.25 7.73 22.72
N ALA A 157 -1.98 8.85 22.04
CA ALA A 157 -2.95 9.51 21.17
C ALA A 157 -3.44 8.61 20.03
N LYS A 158 -2.57 7.75 19.48
CA LYS A 158 -2.93 6.80 18.43
C LYS A 158 -3.87 5.70 18.93
N ARG A 159 -3.66 5.17 20.13
CA ARG A 159 -4.57 4.20 20.75
C ARG A 159 -5.95 4.77 21.02
N GLU A 160 -6.01 6.04 21.43
CA GLU A 160 -7.27 6.72 21.72
C GLU A 160 -8.04 7.14 20.44
N MET A 161 -7.33 7.70 19.45
CA MET A 161 -7.96 8.35 18.29
C MET A 161 -8.11 7.45 17.05
N HIS A 162 -7.49 6.26 17.06
CA HIS A 162 -7.63 5.26 16.00
C HIS A 162 -8.16 3.95 16.57
N SER A 163 -9.46 3.88 16.88
CA SER A 163 -10.14 2.63 17.21
C SER A 163 -9.99 1.62 16.07
N GLY A 164 -9.09 0.64 16.22
CA GLY A 164 -8.80 -0.40 15.23
C GLY A 164 -7.37 -0.40 14.67
N ALA A 165 -6.50 0.56 15.04
CA ALA A 165 -5.08 0.52 14.67
C ALA A 165 -4.27 -0.28 15.71
N THR A 166 -3.79 -1.47 15.32
CA THR A 166 -2.91 -2.28 16.16
C THR A 166 -1.49 -1.68 16.19
N LEU A 167 -1.19 -0.94 17.27
CA LEU A 167 0.18 -0.59 17.69
C LEU A 167 0.55 -1.31 19.00
#